data_AF-A0A7K9MII8-F1
#
_entry.id   AF-A0A7K9MII8-F1
#
_cell.length_a   1.000
_cell.length_b   1.000
_cell.length_c   1.000
_cell.angle_alpha   90.00
_cell.angle_beta   90.00
_cell.angle_gamma   90.00
#
_symmetry.space_group_name_H-M   'P 1'
#
loop_
_entity.id
_entity.type
_entity.pdbx_description
1 polymer ?
#
loop_
_entity_poly.entity_id
_entity_poly.type
_entity_poly.pdbx_seq_one_letter_code
_entity_poly.pdbx_strand_id
1 'polypeptide(L)' 'LSFVFPRNGEQLRIICEDNKYDFTLQEIRDMKEIIIVKPGDEILVECNFQTLDRSQTTFVSLFFYLRIFHCC' A
#
# COMPACT_ATOMS: atom_id res chain seq x y z
N LEU A 1 -4.98 -3.13 -0.20
CA LEU A 1 -3.73 -2.35 -0.09
C LEU A 1 -2.61 -3.28 -0.53
N SER A 2 -1.85 -2.90 -1.55
CA SER A 2 -0.82 -3.76 -2.12
C SER A 2 0.46 -2.98 -2.30
N PHE A 3 1.56 -3.52 -1.80
CA PHE A 3 2.91 -3.01 -2.01
C PHE A 3 3.60 -3.89 -3.04
N VAL A 4 4.18 -3.27 -4.05
CA VAL A 4 4.73 -3.94 -5.22
C VAL A 4 6.15 -3.45 -5.47
N PHE A 5 7.01 -4.37 -5.88
CA PHE A 5 8.40 -4.08 -6.19
C PHE A 5 8.66 -4.27 -7.69
N PRO A 6 8.56 -3.21 -8.50
CA PRO A 6 8.94 -3.28 -9.90
C PRO A 6 10.46 -3.20 -10.09
N ARG A 7 11.00 -3.89 -11.10
CA ARG A 7 12.34 -3.64 -11.64
C ARG A 7 12.27 -3.49 -13.14
N ASN A 8 12.93 -2.45 -13.67
CA ASN A 8 12.97 -2.15 -15.10
C ASN A 8 11.58 -2.09 -15.76
N GLY A 9 10.55 -1.65 -15.03
CA GLY A 9 9.17 -1.54 -15.52
C GLY A 9 8.35 -2.84 -15.47
N GLU A 10 8.93 -3.95 -15.03
CA GLU A 10 8.19 -5.21 -14.82
C GLU A 10 7.90 -5.43 -13.33
N GLN A 11 6.65 -5.74 -13.00
CA GLN A 11 6.25 -6.09 -11.63
C GLN A 11 6.85 -7.45 -11.26
N LEU A 12 7.93 -7.43 -10.46
CA LEU A 12 8.61 -8.67 -10.09
C LEU A 12 7.93 -9.42 -8.95
N ARG A 13 7.38 -8.69 -7.97
CA ARG A 13 6.82 -9.30 -6.76
C ARG A 13 5.89 -8.38 -5.98
N ILE A 14 4.93 -9.01 -5.30
CA ILE A 14 4.10 -8.40 -4.27
C ILE A 14 4.86 -8.52 -2.93
N ILE A 15 5.07 -7.38 -2.27
CA ILE A 15 5.77 -7.25 -0.98
C ILE A 15 4.82 -7.60 0.16
N CYS A 16 3.65 -6.97 0.13
CA CYS A 16 2.59 -7.12 1.11
C CYS A 16 1.26 -6.86 0.40
N GLU A 17 0.26 -7.69 0.68
CA GLU A 17 -1.10 -7.50 0.19
C GLU A 17 -2.07 -7.70 1.33
N ASP A 18 -2.93 -6.72 1.54
CA ASP A 18 -4.08 -6.80 2.42
C ASP A 18 -5.36 -6.50 1.64
N ASN A 19 -6.09 -7.57 1.32
CA ASN A 19 -7.36 -7.53 0.61
C ASN A 19 -8.54 -7.21 1.53
N LYS A 20 -8.34 -7.16 2.85
CA LYS A 20 -9.35 -6.84 3.86
C LYS A 20 -8.88 -5.71 4.77
N TYR A 21 -8.10 -4.79 4.21
CA TYR A 21 -7.58 -3.65 4.94
C TYR A 21 -8.72 -2.83 5.56
N ASP A 22 -8.65 -2.62 6.87
CA ASP A 22 -9.62 -1.85 7.64
C ASP A 22 -8.97 -0.57 8.15
N PHE A 23 -9.50 0.59 7.75
CA PHE A 23 -8.97 1.89 8.17
C PHE A 23 -9.00 2.13 9.68
N THR A 24 -9.82 1.38 10.42
CA THR A 24 -9.95 1.49 11.87
C THR A 24 -8.85 0.73 12.62
N LEU A 25 -8.21 -0.26 12.00
CA LEU A 25 -7.15 -1.07 12.58
C LEU A 25 -5.83 -0.79 11.87
N GLN A 26 -4.87 -0.22 12.59
CA GLN A 26 -3.53 0.08 12.08
C GLN A 26 -2.48 -0.59 12.95
N GLU A 27 -1.76 -1.51 12.36
CA GLU A 27 -0.73 -2.29 13.02
C GLU A 27 0.45 -2.48 12.09
N ILE A 28 1.63 -2.63 12.70
CA ILE A 28 2.84 -3.07 12.00
C ILE A 28 2.74 -4.58 11.86
N ARG A 29 2.98 -5.11 10.65
CA ARG A 29 2.95 -6.54 10.38
C ARG A 29 4.29 -6.98 9.81
N ASP A 30 4.75 -8.13 10.26
CA ASP A 30 5.94 -8.74 9.69
C ASP A 30 5.68 -9.16 8.24
N MET A 31 6.62 -8.83 7.36
CA MET A 31 6.61 -9.31 5.99
C MET A 31 6.90 -10.82 5.96
N LYS A 32 6.20 -11.54 5.07
CA LYS A 32 6.42 -12.99 4.88
C LYS A 32 7.86 -13.31 4.44
N GLU A 33 8.49 -12.39 3.73
CA GLU A 33 9.85 -12.53 3.21
C GLU A 33 10.63 -11.24 3.42
N ILE A 34 11.92 -11.38 3.71
CA ILE A 34 12.83 -10.24 3.76
C ILE A 34 13.08 -9.75 2.33
N ILE A 35 12.95 -8.44 2.12
CA ILE A 35 13.18 -7.79 0.84
C ILE A 35 14.37 -6.86 0.96
N ILE A 36 15.38 -7.05 0.11
CA ILE A 36 16.53 -6.15 0.01
C ILE A 36 16.23 -5.11 -1.06
N VAL A 37 16.01 -3.87 -0.63
CA VAL A 37 15.83 -2.71 -1.51
C VAL A 37 17.20 -2.06 -1.74
N LYS A 38 17.59 -1.87 -3.00
CA LYS A 38 18.84 -1.21 -3.38
C LYS A 38 18.56 0.19 -3.94
N PRO A 39 19.55 1.10 -3.93
CA PRO A 39 19.40 2.39 -4.60
C PRO A 39 19.03 2.20 -6.08
N GLY A 40 18.00 2.93 -6.53
CA GLY A 40 17.47 2.82 -7.89
C GLY A 40 16.32 1.82 -8.06
N ASP A 41 16.03 1.00 -7.05
CA ASP A 41 14.80 0.22 -7.01
C ASP A 41 13.59 1.11 -6.68
N GLU A 42 12.42 0.74 -7.21
CA GLU A 42 11.17 1.44 -6.99
C GLU A 42 10.24 0.63 -6.07
N ILE A 43 9.41 1.32 -5.28
CA ILE A 43 8.34 0.72 -4.49
C ILE A 43 7.03 1.38 -4.92
N LEU A 44 6.11 0.57 -5.42
CA LEU A 44 4.78 1.00 -5.81
C LEU A 44 3.78 0.61 -4.74
N VAL A 45 2.85 1.51 -4.42
CA VAL A 45 1.77 1.24 -3.46
C VAL A 45 0.43 1.47 -4.15
N GLU A 46 -0.41 0.43 -4.15
CA GLU A 46 -1.75 0.46 -4.70
C GLU A 46 -2.80 0.41 -3.59
N CYS A 47 -3.75 1.34 -3.66
CA CYS A 47 -4.87 1.42 -2.73
C CYS A 47 -6.19 1.35 -3.51
N ASN A 48 -7.00 0.35 -3.20
CA ASN A 48 -8.34 0.20 -3.74
C ASN A 48 -9.37 0.75 -2.75
N PHE A 49 -10.22 1.67 -3.19
CA PHE A 49 -11.24 2.32 -2.36
C PHE A 49 -12.63 2.02 -2.89
N GLN A 50 -13.56 1.74 -1.97
CA GLN A 50 -14.98 1.69 -2.27
C GLN A 50 -15.63 3.00 -1.81
N THR A 51 -16.40 3.62 -2.71
CA THR A 51 -17.11 4.89 -2.45
C THR A 51 -18.60 4.80 -2.75
N LEU A 52 -19.13 3.57 -2.90
CA LEU A 52 -20.55 3.32 -3.22
C LEU A 52 -21.52 3.86 -2.17
N ASP A 53 -21.06 4.03 -0.93
CA ASP A 53 -21.79 4.60 0.20
C ASP A 53 -21.69 6.14 0.30
N ARG A 54 -20.97 6.81 -0.62
CA ARG A 54 -20.72 8.25 -0.58
C ARG A 54 -21.50 8.97 -1.68
N SER A 55 -22.18 10.05 -1.31
CA SER A 55 -22.95 10.90 -2.23
C SER A 55 -22.13 12.01 -2.89
N GLN A 56 -20.89 12.23 -2.45
CA GLN A 56 -20.00 13.27 -2.94
C GLN A 56 -18.63 12.69 -3.27
N THR A 57 -17.88 13.37 -4.13
CA THR A 57 -16.50 13.01 -4.47
C THR A 57 -15.61 13.04 -3.24
N THR A 58 -14.90 11.94 -3.01
CA THR A 58 -13.90 11.84 -1.94
C THR A 58 -12.54 12.31 -2.45
N PHE A 59 -11.93 13.26 -1.76
CA PHE A 59 -10.57 13.73 -2.03
C PHE A 59 -9.58 13.11 -1.05
N VAL A 60 -8.38 12.79 -1.53
CA VAL A 60 -7.29 12.27 -0.69
C VAL A 60 -6.76 13.41 0.17
N SER A 61 -6.65 13.18 1.48
CA SER A 61 -6.11 14.15 2.44
C SER A 61 -4.72 13.76 2.92
N LEU A 62 -3.97 14.70 3.48
CA LEU A 62 -2.63 14.48 4.04
C LEU A 62 -2.60 13.38 5.11
N PHE A 63 -3.69 13.24 5.88
CA PHE A 63 -3.82 12.23 6.92
C PHE A 63 -3.77 10.80 6.37
N PHE A 64 -4.22 10.61 5.13
CA PHE A 64 -4.19 9.32 4.47
C PHE A 64 -2.76 8.89 4.12
N TYR A 65 -1.92 9.82 3.67
CA TYR A 65 -0.54 9.56 3.25
C TYR A 65 0.32 9.01 4.40
N LEU A 66 0.18 9.60 5.60
CA LEU A 66 0.91 9.17 6.80
C LEU A 66 0.54 7.75 7.26
N ARG A 67 -0.69 7.31 7.00
CA ARG A 67 -1.22 6.03 7.48
C ARG A 67 -0.78 4.84 6.65
N ILE A 68 -0.52 5.03 5.36
CA ILE A 68 -0.08 3.95 4.47
C ILE A 68 1.35 3.49 4.81
N PHE A 69 2.26 4.42 5.12
CA PHE A 69 3.65 4.10 5.43
C PHE A 69 3.84 3.35 6.75
N HIS A 70 2.85 3.39 7.65
CA HIS A 70 2.95 2.75 8.97
C HIS A 70 2.47 1.29 8.99
N CYS A 71 1.95 0.77 7.87
CA CYS A 71 1.47 -0.60 7.75
C CYS A 71 2.48 -1.58 7.14
N CYS A 72 3.72 -1.15 6.89
CA CYS A 72 4.79 -1.99 6.38
C CYS A 72 6.04 -1.91 7.25
#